data_AF-A0A2N6SML4-F1
#
_entry.id   AF-A0A2N6SML4-F1
#
_cell.length_a   1.000
_cell.length_b   1.000
_cell.length_c   1.000
_cell.angle_alpha   90.00
_cell.angle_beta   90.00
_cell.angle_gamma   90.00
#
_symmetry.space_group_name_H-M   'P 1'
#
loop_
_entity.id
_entity.type
_entity.pdbx_description
1 polymer ?
#
loop_
_entity_poly.entity_id
_entity_poly.type
_entity_poly.pdbx_seq_one_letter_code
_entity_poly.pdbx_strand_id
1 'polypeptide(L)'
;MRLSDPSLPESSKQTLQKVRRYLIGNWDAIQRQREPQYIGCSAEGHVSHWLSARLSSRPLGWSTTGAENIAKARAYDLNGGDLKAWVRNQTKTEERERRVKK
;
A
#
# COMPACT_ATOMS: atom_id res chain seq x y z
N MET A 1 -21.30 27.30 -5.70
CA MET A 1 -20.77 26.05 -5.11
C MET A 1 -21.95 25.08 -5.00
N ARG A 2 -21.90 23.89 -5.60
CA ARG A 2 -23.06 22.98 -5.78
C ARG A 2 -23.78 22.53 -4.48
N LEU A 3 -23.28 22.85 -3.29
CA LEU A 3 -23.90 22.42 -2.02
C LEU A 3 -25.32 22.98 -1.78
N SER A 4 -25.61 24.16 -2.29
CA SER A 4 -26.92 24.83 -2.16
C SER A 4 -27.83 24.57 -3.37
N ASP A 5 -27.44 23.68 -4.29
CA ASP A 5 -28.24 23.33 -5.45
C ASP A 5 -29.48 22.52 -5.00
N PRO A 6 -30.70 23.04 -5.23
CA PRO A 6 -31.93 22.35 -4.83
C PRO A 6 -32.17 21.07 -5.64
N SER A 7 -31.54 20.91 -6.82
CA SER A 7 -31.71 19.73 -7.69
C SER A 7 -30.94 18.50 -7.21
N LEU A 8 -30.05 18.62 -6.23
CA LEU A 8 -29.24 17.51 -5.76
C LEU A 8 -29.99 16.59 -4.79
N PRO A 9 -29.84 15.25 -4.93
CA PRO A 9 -30.29 14.28 -3.95
C PRO A 9 -29.66 14.53 -2.57
N GLU A 10 -30.40 14.22 -1.51
CA GLU A 10 -29.95 14.44 -0.13
C GLU A 10 -28.65 13.67 0.21
N SER A 11 -28.51 12.44 -0.29
CA SER A 11 -27.29 11.64 -0.16
C SER A 11 -26.06 12.31 -0.79
N SER A 12 -26.25 13.00 -1.91
CA SER A 12 -25.19 13.75 -2.60
C SER A 12 -24.81 15.00 -1.81
N LYS A 13 -25.79 15.71 -1.24
CA LYS A 13 -25.54 16.86 -0.35
C LYS A 13 -24.74 16.45 0.87
N GLN A 14 -25.10 15.34 1.52
CA GLN A 14 -24.37 14.80 2.66
C GLN A 14 -22.92 14.41 2.29
N THR A 15 -22.73 13.79 1.13
CA THR A 15 -21.39 13.44 0.62
C THR A 15 -20.56 14.69 0.39
N LEU A 16 -21.11 15.71 -0.28
CA LEU A 16 -20.43 16.97 -0.53
C LEU A 16 -20.06 17.69 0.78
N GLN A 17 -20.93 17.67 1.78
CA GLN A 17 -20.63 18.23 3.10
C GLN A 17 -19.48 17.48 3.79
N LYS A 18 -19.46 16.14 3.73
CA LYS A 18 -18.37 15.31 4.27
C LYS A 18 -17.05 15.64 3.58
N VAL A 19 -17.02 15.64 2.25
CA VAL A 19 -15.83 15.98 1.46
C VAL A 19 -15.35 17.39 1.78
N ARG A 20 -16.26 18.37 1.84
CA ARG A 20 -15.91 19.75 2.22
C ARG A 20 -15.24 19.82 3.59
N ARG A 21 -15.82 19.18 4.60
CA ARG A 21 -15.23 19.14 5.95
C ARG A 21 -13.85 18.50 5.95
N TYR A 22 -13.69 17.39 5.22
CA TYR A 22 -12.41 16.72 5.08
C TYR A 22 -11.35 17.61 4.42
N LEU A 23 -11.67 18.24 3.28
CA LEU A 23 -10.74 19.10 2.55
C LEU A 23 -10.33 20.32 3.36
N ILE A 24 -11.27 20.98 4.03
CA ILE A 24 -10.97 22.16 4.85
C ILE A 24 -10.16 21.75 6.09
N GLY A 25 -10.55 20.67 6.77
CA GLY A 25 -9.84 20.19 7.97
C GLY A 25 -8.41 19.71 7.69
N ASN A 26 -8.12 19.32 6.44
CA ASN A 26 -6.78 18.90 6.01
C ASN A 26 -6.10 19.94 5.11
N TRP A 27 -6.63 21.17 5.02
CA TRP A 27 -6.16 22.17 4.07
C TRP A 27 -4.67 22.47 4.21
N ASP A 28 -4.19 22.65 5.44
CA ASP A 28 -2.77 22.91 5.71
C ASP A 28 -1.89 21.76 5.22
N ALA A 29 -2.31 20.51 5.44
CA ALA A 29 -1.60 19.33 4.95
C ALA A 29 -1.58 19.25 3.41
N ILE A 30 -2.67 19.61 2.75
CA ILE A 30 -2.74 19.70 1.28
C ILE A 30 -1.79 20.78 0.77
N GLN A 31 -1.71 21.94 1.44
CA GLN A 31 -0.82 23.03 1.02
C GLN A 31 0.67 22.69 1.15
N ARG A 32 1.06 21.80 2.07
CA ARG A 32 2.46 21.32 2.20
C ARG A 32 3.02 20.72 0.91
N GLN A 33 2.16 20.29 -0.02
CA GLN A 33 2.60 19.84 -1.34
C GLN A 33 3.35 20.91 -2.17
N ARG A 34 3.22 22.18 -1.79
CA ARG A 34 3.89 23.33 -2.44
C ARG A 34 5.28 23.60 -1.87
N GLU A 35 5.67 22.94 -0.79
CA GLU A 35 6.98 23.12 -0.20
C GLU A 35 8.08 22.64 -1.17
N PRO A 36 9.21 23.36 -1.31
CA PRO A 36 10.30 22.96 -2.21
C PRO A 36 10.86 21.55 -1.91
N GLN A 37 10.85 21.16 -0.64
CA GLN A 37 11.26 19.85 -0.15
C GLN A 37 10.20 18.75 -0.32
N TYR A 38 8.99 19.09 -0.80
CA TYR A 38 7.93 18.11 -0.96
C TYR A 38 8.21 17.23 -2.17
N ILE A 39 8.58 15.98 -1.90
CA ILE A 39 8.71 14.95 -2.92
C ILE A 39 7.33 14.34 -3.16
N GLY A 40 6.63 14.84 -4.18
CA GLY A 40 5.37 14.27 -4.62
C GLY A 40 5.58 12.85 -5.11
N CYS A 41 4.88 11.89 -4.50
CA CYS A 41 4.84 10.52 -5.00
C CYS A 41 3.39 10.02 -5.01
N SER A 42 3.04 9.27 -6.05
CA SER A 42 1.84 8.44 -6.02
C SER A 42 2.16 7.19 -5.21
N ALA A 43 2.45 7.34 -3.91
CA ALA A 43 2.85 6.21 -3.06
C ALA A 43 1.77 5.13 -3.10
N GLU A 44 0.51 5.52 -2.93
CA GLU A 44 -0.63 4.61 -3.00
C GLU A 44 -0.77 3.99 -4.41
N GLY A 45 -0.62 4.78 -5.47
CA GLY A 45 -0.72 4.29 -6.84
C GLY A 45 0.42 3.33 -7.21
N HIS A 46 1.66 3.62 -6.83
CA HIS A 46 2.82 2.75 -7.07
C HIS A 46 2.71 1.46 -6.27
N VAL A 47 2.39 1.55 -4.98
CA VAL A 47 2.26 0.37 -4.11
C VAL A 47 1.09 -0.49 -4.57
N SER A 48 -0.06 0.10 -4.89
CA SER A 48 -1.23 -0.64 -5.39
C SER A 48 -0.98 -1.24 -6.76
N HIS A 49 -0.39 -0.50 -7.71
CA HIS A 49 -0.04 -1.04 -9.03
C HIS A 49 0.85 -2.27 -8.89
N TRP A 50 1.90 -2.13 -8.09
CA TRP A 50 2.88 -3.19 -7.94
C TRP A 50 2.26 -4.41 -7.24
N LEU A 51 1.59 -4.23 -6.10
CA LEU A 51 1.00 -5.34 -5.33
C LEU A 51 -0.18 -6.00 -6.07
N SER A 52 -1.06 -5.21 -6.68
CA SER A 52 -2.25 -5.70 -7.39
C SER A 52 -1.91 -6.54 -8.62
N ALA A 53 -0.76 -6.29 -9.25
CA ALA A 53 -0.29 -7.09 -10.37
C ALA A 53 -0.20 -8.60 -10.07
N ARG A 54 -0.12 -9.01 -8.80
CA ARG A 54 -0.18 -10.43 -8.41
C ARG A 54 -1.32 -10.79 -7.48
N LEU A 55 -1.70 -9.89 -6.58
CA LEU A 55 -2.74 -10.16 -5.58
C LEU A 55 -4.15 -9.97 -6.14
N SER A 56 -4.33 -9.16 -7.19
CA SER A 56 -5.64 -8.84 -7.76
C SER A 56 -5.83 -9.37 -9.19
N SER A 57 -4.81 -9.32 -10.05
CA SER A 57 -4.92 -9.70 -11.47
C SER A 57 -5.12 -11.21 -11.70
N ARG A 58 -4.67 -12.05 -10.75
CA ARG A 58 -4.76 -13.51 -10.77
C ARG A 58 -4.98 -14.02 -9.34
N PRO A 59 -6.19 -13.85 -8.79
CA PRO A 59 -6.49 -14.26 -7.42
C PRO A 59 -6.37 -15.77 -7.35
N LEU A 60 -5.23 -16.23 -6.85
CA LEU A 60 -5.12 -17.55 -6.26
C LEU A 60 -5.74 -17.39 -4.87
N GLY A 61 -6.59 -18.31 -4.42
CA GLY A 61 -7.20 -18.22 -3.09
C GLY A 61 -6.13 -18.22 -1.99
N TRP A 62 -5.59 -17.04 -1.69
CA TRP A 62 -4.53 -16.86 -0.71
C TRP A 62 -5.14 -16.93 0.68
N SER A 63 -4.49 -17.68 1.58
CA SER A 63 -4.70 -17.45 3.01
C SER A 63 -4.16 -16.06 3.37
N THR A 64 -4.64 -15.47 4.47
CA THR A 64 -4.17 -14.16 4.96
C THR A 64 -2.65 -14.13 5.11
N THR A 65 -2.08 -15.17 5.72
CA THR A 65 -0.63 -15.33 5.89
C THR A 65 0.09 -15.46 4.55
N GLY A 66 -0.47 -16.21 3.60
CA GLY A 66 0.10 -16.37 2.26
C GLY A 66 0.14 -15.05 1.49
N ALA A 67 -0.96 -14.29 1.54
CA ALA A 67 -1.04 -12.97 0.92
C ALA A 67 -0.02 -11.99 1.53
N GLU A 68 0.13 -11.99 2.85
CA GLU A 68 1.09 -11.15 3.56
C GLU A 68 2.55 -11.51 3.20
N ASN A 69 2.89 -12.80 3.18
CA ASN A 69 4.23 -13.26 2.82
C ASN A 69 4.57 -12.89 1.37
N ILE A 70 3.63 -13.03 0.44
CA ILE A 70 3.82 -12.61 -0.95
C ILE A 70 4.01 -11.10 -1.05
N ALA A 71 3.22 -10.30 -0.32
CA ALA A 71 3.38 -8.86 -0.30
C ALA A 71 4.77 -8.43 0.22
N LYS A 72 5.24 -9.05 1.32
CA LYS A 72 6.56 -8.79 1.90
C LYS A 72 7.70 -9.19 0.97
N ALA A 73 7.66 -10.39 0.41
CA ALA A 73 8.68 -10.88 -0.51
C ALA A 73 8.82 -9.96 -1.73
N ARG A 74 7.67 -9.51 -2.24
CA ARG A 74 7.58 -8.59 -3.37
C ARG A 74 8.13 -7.19 -3.05
N ALA A 75 7.84 -6.65 -1.86
CA ALA A 75 8.41 -5.38 -1.40
C ALA A 75 9.93 -5.48 -1.20
N TYR A 76 10.42 -6.61 -0.68
CA TYR A 76 11.85 -6.88 -0.51
C TYR A 76 12.58 -6.91 -1.85
N ASP A 77 12.03 -7.59 -2.84
CA ASP A 77 12.56 -7.65 -4.21
C ASP A 77 12.62 -6.25 -4.87
N LEU A 78 11.55 -5.46 -4.73
CA LEU A 78 11.51 -4.07 -5.23
C LEU A 78 12.62 -3.20 -4.62
N ASN A 79 12.92 -3.41 -3.33
CA ASN A 79 13.97 -2.69 -2.62
C ASN A 79 15.39 -3.22 -2.94
N GLY A 80 15.55 -4.06 -3.96
CA GLY A 80 16.84 -4.61 -4.40
C GLY A 80 17.29 -5.86 -3.64
N GLY A 81 16.39 -6.47 -2.87
CA GLY A 81 16.68 -7.71 -2.14
C GLY A 81 16.75 -8.93 -3.08
N ASP A 82 17.77 -9.78 -2.91
CA ASP A 82 17.85 -11.06 -3.62
C ASP A 82 17.13 -12.16 -2.84
N LEU A 83 15.88 -12.44 -3.24
CA LEU A 83 15.06 -13.51 -2.65
C LEU A 83 15.75 -14.88 -2.72
N LYS A 84 16.50 -15.19 -3.79
CA LYS A 84 17.20 -16.47 -3.92
C LYS A 84 18.33 -16.57 -2.91
N ALA A 85 19.11 -15.51 -2.74
CA ALA A 85 20.15 -15.46 -1.71
C ALA A 85 19.56 -15.60 -0.32
N TRP A 86 18.44 -14.91 -0.05
CA TRP A 86 17.75 -15.01 1.24
C TRP A 86 17.32 -16.45 1.56
N VAL A 87 16.64 -17.13 0.62
CA VAL A 87 16.23 -18.54 0.79
C VAL A 87 17.43 -19.46 1.00
N ARG A 88 18.50 -19.30 0.20
CA ARG A 88 19.73 -20.11 0.36
C ARG A 88 20.41 -19.92 1.71
N ASN A 89 20.33 -18.72 2.28
CA ASN A 89 20.91 -18.44 3.59
C ASN A 89 20.06 -19.02 4.73
N GLN A 90 18.73 -18.98 4.60
CA GLN A 90 17.82 -19.65 5.54
C GLN A 90 18.11 -21.15 5.60
N THR A 91 18.15 -21.84 4.45
CA THR A 91 18.41 -23.30 4.43
C THR A 91 19.76 -23.67 5.02
N LYS A 92 20.83 -22.91 4.71
CA LYS A 92 22.16 -23.11 5.31
C LYS A 92 22.16 -22.94 6.83
N THR A 93 21.35 -22.00 7.33
CA THR A 93 21.27 -21.72 8.77
C THR A 93 20.55 -22.86 9.48
N GLU A 94 19.42 -23.32 8.94
CA GLU A 94 18.69 -24.49 9.44
C GLU A 94 19.56 -25.76 9.43
N GLU A 95 20.35 -25.99 8.38
CA GLU A 95 21.29 -27.11 8.32
C GLU A 95 22.35 -27.04 9.41
N ARG A 96 22.88 -25.84 9.69
CA ARG A 96 23.84 -25.63 10.79
C ARG A 96 23.21 -25.91 12.15
N GLU A 97 22.01 -25.42 12.39
CA GLU A 97 21.29 -25.65 13.66
C GLU A 97 20.98 -27.13 13.88
N ARG A 98 20.59 -27.86 12.81
CA ARG A 98 20.37 -29.31 12.87
C ARG A 98 21.65 -30.07 13.22
N ARG A 99 22.81 -29.60 12.75
CA ARG A 99 24.12 -30.20 13.08
C ARG A 99 24.55 -29.93 14.52
N VAL A 100 24.20 -28.78 15.08
CA VAL A 100 24.54 -28.41 16.47
C VAL A 100 23.64 -29.11 17.50
N LYS A 101 22.41 -29.44 17.12
CA LYS A 101 21.47 -30.19 17.97
C LYS A 101 21.70 -31.72 18.00
N LYS A 102 22.60 -32.24 17.17
CA LYS A 102 22.91 -33.67 17.07
C LYS A 102 24.20 -33.96 17.83
#